data_AF-A0A7H8H9D6-F1
#
_entry.id   AF-A0A7H8H9D6-F1
#
_cell.length_a   1.000
_cell.length_b   1.000
_cell.length_c   1.000
_cell.angle_alpha   90.00
_cell.angle_beta   90.00
_cell.angle_gamma   90.00
#
_symmetry.space_group_name_H-M   'P 1'
#
loop_
_entity.id
_entity.type
_entity.pdbx_description
1 polymer ?
#
loop_
_entity_poly.entity_id
_entity_poly.type
_entity_poly.pdbx_seq_one_letter_code
_entity_poly.pdbx_strand_id
1 'polypeptide(L)'
;MADAYLIIKLEADALDDERYRVRTWRQFGAPWQPEPSEELEGDIDAVQRHVADVLADAEGGWAAEAEIIRLEFLLPRELLSLPVDQWPTSVEEVPIRPLGMNYQVVVRSLDRMQAKKWHREWRQRWAVFAGPRWEAPRSAGPASWGVDPAPAAELVTPSHPPSLAELRRLDVALAAHHQPLLVLERPLVHPAGDRPDEISVGLRAGVPLMLWQRDERLTEDFESVLGDLLSPDRDLRESARMLRMEAAGADDPERHVGSHITLLWDDPHRLVEPAGSLSAPR
;
A
#
# COMPACT_ATOMS: atom_id res chain seq x y z
N MET A 1 9.38 0.79 21.66
CA MET A 1 8.05 0.20 21.47
C MET A 1 8.11 -0.69 20.23
N ALA A 2 7.26 -1.71 20.15
CA ALA A 2 7.25 -2.63 19.02
C ALA A 2 6.19 -2.21 18.00
N ASP A 3 6.46 -2.47 16.73
CA ASP A 3 5.50 -2.23 15.66
C ASP A 3 4.40 -3.30 15.67
N ALA A 4 3.15 -2.89 15.46
CA ALA A 4 2.01 -3.77 15.27
C ALA A 4 1.50 -3.71 13.83
N TYR A 5 1.09 -4.86 13.29
CA TYR A 5 0.56 -4.96 11.93
C TYR A 5 -0.71 -5.79 11.92
N LEU A 6 -1.74 -5.25 11.28
CA LEU A 6 -2.91 -6.01 10.85
C LEU A 6 -2.82 -6.15 9.33
N ILE A 7 -2.67 -7.39 8.87
CA ILE A 7 -2.60 -7.73 7.45
C ILE A 7 -3.99 -8.20 7.03
N ILE A 8 -4.58 -7.61 5.99
CA ILE A 8 -5.89 -7.95 5.47
C ILE A 8 -5.73 -8.42 4.02
N LYS A 9 -5.93 -9.70 3.76
CA LYS A 9 -6.01 -10.22 2.40
C LYS A 9 -7.45 -10.16 1.93
N LEU A 10 -7.66 -9.61 0.75
CA LEU A 10 -8.96 -9.51 0.09
C LEU A 10 -8.86 -10.12 -1.30
N GLU A 11 -9.77 -11.02 -1.64
CA GLU A 11 -9.91 -11.60 -2.99
C GLU A 11 -11.39 -11.49 -3.40
N ALA A 12 -11.66 -11.27 -4.69
CA ALA A 12 -13.00 -11.44 -5.23
C ALA A 12 -13.35 -12.95 -5.29
N ASP A 13 -14.62 -13.30 -5.08
CA ASP A 13 -15.10 -14.66 -5.29
C ASP A 13 -15.03 -14.98 -6.80
N ALA A 14 -14.50 -16.15 -7.13
CA ALA A 14 -14.27 -16.57 -8.50
C ALA A 14 -15.58 -16.78 -9.31
N LEU A 15 -16.71 -16.94 -8.61
CA LEU A 15 -18.03 -17.19 -9.19
C LEU A 15 -18.96 -15.99 -9.10
N ASP A 16 -18.64 -15.01 -8.26
CA ASP A 16 -19.50 -13.88 -7.92
C ASP A 16 -18.65 -12.63 -7.63
N ASP A 17 -18.58 -11.72 -8.59
CA ASP A 17 -17.75 -10.51 -8.49
C ASP A 17 -18.27 -9.47 -7.48
N GLU A 18 -19.47 -9.67 -6.93
CA GLU A 18 -20.03 -8.87 -5.84
C GLU A 18 -19.67 -9.43 -4.46
N ARG A 19 -19.05 -10.61 -4.39
CA ARG A 19 -18.60 -11.22 -3.13
C ARG A 19 -17.10 -11.27 -3.03
N TYR A 20 -16.64 -11.18 -1.80
CA TYR A 20 -15.24 -11.12 -1.43
C TYR A 20 -14.94 -12.12 -0.32
N ARG A 21 -13.73 -12.65 -0.36
CA ARG A 21 -13.14 -13.44 0.72
C ARG A 21 -12.08 -12.61 1.43
N VAL A 22 -12.17 -12.56 2.75
CA VAL A 22 -11.24 -11.85 3.62
C VAL A 22 -10.58 -12.81 4.57
N ARG A 23 -9.26 -12.69 4.68
CA ARG A 23 -8.48 -13.33 5.73
C ARG A 23 -7.57 -12.31 6.37
N THR A 24 -7.43 -12.33 7.68
CA THR A 24 -6.55 -11.39 8.38
C THR A 24 -5.42 -12.10 9.11
N TRP A 25 -4.35 -11.36 9.39
CA TRP A 25 -3.28 -11.80 10.28
C TRP A 25 -2.87 -10.67 11.21
N ARG A 26 -2.49 -11.04 12.43
CA ARG A 26 -1.94 -10.13 13.43
C ARG A 26 -0.45 -10.40 13.61
N GLN A 27 0.35 -9.33 13.64
CA GLN A 27 1.77 -9.40 13.92
C GLN A 27 2.14 -8.33 14.94
N PHE A 28 2.91 -8.72 15.96
CA PHE A 28 3.44 -7.79 16.95
C PHE A 28 4.95 -8.02 17.13
N GLY A 29 5.74 -6.96 16.96
CA GLY A 29 7.20 -7.01 17.12
C GLY A 29 7.91 -7.95 16.14
N ALA A 30 9.10 -8.40 16.54
CA ALA A 30 9.92 -9.35 15.79
C ALA A 30 10.08 -10.66 16.59
N PRO A 31 10.28 -11.82 15.96
CA PRO A 31 10.40 -12.04 14.51
C PRO A 31 9.05 -12.00 13.77
N TRP A 32 9.11 -11.85 12.43
CA TRP A 32 7.92 -11.91 11.57
C TRP A 32 7.31 -13.32 11.56
N GLN A 33 6.19 -13.48 12.29
CA GLN A 33 5.41 -14.71 12.46
C GLN A 33 3.92 -14.36 12.59
N PRO A 34 3.29 -13.85 11.51
CA PRO A 34 1.93 -13.35 11.56
C PRO A 34 0.93 -14.48 11.86
N GLU A 35 0.04 -14.26 12.81
CA GLU A 35 -0.95 -15.23 13.27
C GLU A 35 -2.26 -15.05 12.48
N PRO A 36 -2.74 -16.07 11.74
CA PRO A 36 -3.96 -15.96 10.95
C PRO A 36 -5.22 -15.93 11.82
N SER A 37 -6.20 -15.15 11.40
CA SER A 37 -7.58 -15.20 11.90
C SER A 37 -8.46 -16.17 11.11
N GLU A 38 -9.73 -16.26 11.52
CA GLU A 38 -10.80 -16.85 10.72
C GLU A 38 -10.99 -16.10 9.39
N GLU A 39 -11.53 -16.81 8.42
CA GLU A 39 -11.85 -16.32 7.08
C GLU A 39 -13.33 -15.94 7.02
N LEU A 40 -13.64 -14.81 6.38
CA LEU A 40 -14.99 -14.31 6.17
C LEU A 40 -15.26 -14.21 4.66
N GLU A 41 -16.47 -14.59 4.25
CA GLU A 41 -17.00 -14.34 2.90
C GLU A 41 -18.24 -13.45 2.97
N GLY A 42 -18.33 -12.44 2.10
CA GLY A 42 -19.45 -11.51 2.09
C GLY A 42 -19.34 -10.43 1.01
N ASP A 43 -20.34 -9.56 0.94
CA ASP A 43 -20.27 -8.34 0.12
C ASP A 43 -19.25 -7.33 0.70
N ILE A 44 -18.98 -6.25 -0.04
CA ILE A 44 -17.99 -5.25 0.37
C ILE A 44 -18.34 -4.60 1.72
N ASP A 45 -19.62 -4.43 2.04
CA ASP A 45 -20.08 -3.86 3.30
C ASP A 45 -19.83 -4.81 4.47
N ALA A 46 -20.02 -6.11 4.27
CA ALA A 46 -19.70 -7.15 5.24
C ALA A 46 -18.20 -7.24 5.49
N VAL A 47 -17.41 -7.10 4.44
CA VAL A 47 -15.94 -6.99 4.53
C VAL A 47 -15.52 -5.77 5.34
N GLN A 48 -16.07 -4.58 5.05
CA GLN A 48 -15.73 -3.36 5.79
C GLN A 48 -16.09 -3.47 7.28
N ARG A 49 -17.28 -4.01 7.60
CA ARG A 49 -17.69 -4.31 8.98
C ARG A 49 -16.71 -5.26 9.67
N HIS A 50 -16.37 -6.36 9.01
CA HIS A 50 -15.42 -7.33 9.56
C HIS A 50 -14.04 -6.72 9.83
N VAL A 51 -13.53 -5.88 8.92
CA VAL A 51 -12.25 -5.19 9.12
C VAL A 51 -12.31 -4.24 10.32
N ALA A 52 -13.41 -3.51 10.50
CA ALA A 52 -13.60 -2.65 11.66
C ALA A 52 -13.62 -3.46 12.98
N ASP A 53 -14.34 -4.60 13.01
CA ASP A 53 -14.40 -5.48 14.18
C ASP A 53 -13.01 -6.05 14.54
N VAL A 54 -12.28 -6.57 13.53
CA VAL A 54 -10.94 -7.13 13.74
C VAL A 54 -9.95 -6.07 14.21
N LEU A 55 -10.08 -4.84 13.72
CA LEU A 55 -9.27 -3.70 14.14
C LEU A 55 -9.57 -3.29 15.58
N ALA A 56 -10.85 -3.21 15.98
CA ALA A 56 -11.23 -2.90 17.35
C ALA A 56 -10.68 -3.94 18.34
N ASP A 57 -10.77 -5.21 18.00
CA ASP A 57 -10.18 -6.30 18.78
C ASP A 57 -8.64 -6.21 18.85
N ALA A 58 -7.99 -5.81 17.76
CA ALA A 58 -6.53 -5.67 17.69
C ALA A 58 -6.04 -4.49 18.54
N GLU A 59 -6.72 -3.35 18.46
CA GLU A 59 -6.50 -2.17 19.30
C GLU A 59 -6.60 -2.52 20.79
N GLY A 60 -7.67 -3.23 21.19
CA GLY A 60 -7.83 -3.68 22.57
C GLY A 60 -6.67 -4.57 23.05
N GLY A 61 -6.13 -5.42 22.18
CA GLY A 61 -4.99 -6.29 22.48
C GLY A 61 -3.63 -5.59 22.51
N TRP A 62 -3.48 -4.46 21.81
CA TRP A 62 -2.19 -3.78 21.63
C TRP A 62 -2.08 -2.42 22.34
N ALA A 63 -3.17 -1.92 22.94
CA ALA A 63 -3.27 -0.58 23.51
C ALA A 63 -2.14 -0.18 24.49
N ALA A 64 -1.55 -1.13 25.20
CA ALA A 64 -0.48 -0.85 26.16
C ALA A 64 0.94 -0.87 25.56
N GLU A 65 1.13 -1.46 24.38
CA GLU A 65 2.46 -1.89 23.90
C GLU A 65 2.82 -1.40 22.49
N ALA A 66 1.82 -1.15 21.62
CA ALA A 66 2.03 -0.66 20.28
C ALA A 66 2.04 0.88 20.23
N GLU A 67 3.08 1.45 19.63
CA GLU A 67 3.15 2.89 19.33
C GLU A 67 2.39 3.24 18.04
N ILE A 68 2.47 2.34 17.05
CA ILE A 68 1.89 2.50 15.72
C ILE A 68 1.30 1.15 15.29
N ILE A 69 0.06 1.18 14.83
CA ILE A 69 -0.59 0.06 14.13
C ILE A 69 -0.59 0.37 12.64
N ARG A 70 -0.07 -0.57 11.84
CA ARG A 70 -0.05 -0.47 10.37
C ARG A 70 -1.04 -1.45 9.78
N LEU A 71 -1.82 -0.99 8.79
CA LEU A 71 -2.78 -1.80 8.08
C LEU A 71 -2.22 -2.12 6.69
N GLU A 72 -1.95 -3.40 6.44
CA GLU A 72 -1.41 -3.87 5.16
C GLU A 72 -2.49 -4.64 4.39
N PHE A 73 -3.07 -4.03 3.36
CA PHE A 73 -4.05 -4.68 2.50
C PHE A 73 -3.36 -5.46 1.38
N LEU A 74 -3.42 -6.78 1.43
CA LEU A 74 -2.89 -7.68 0.41
C LEU A 74 -3.97 -7.93 -0.65
N LEU A 75 -3.83 -7.26 -1.80
CA LEU A 75 -4.85 -7.18 -2.84
C LEU A 75 -4.35 -7.76 -4.17
N PRO A 76 -5.18 -8.48 -4.93
CA PRO A 76 -4.89 -8.79 -6.32
C PRO A 76 -4.97 -7.53 -7.18
N ARG A 77 -4.40 -7.58 -8.40
CA ARG A 77 -4.24 -6.43 -9.30
C ARG A 77 -5.54 -5.64 -9.47
N GLU A 78 -6.66 -6.33 -9.68
CA GLU A 78 -7.97 -5.74 -9.92
C GLU A 78 -8.49 -4.93 -8.72
N LEU A 79 -8.06 -5.26 -7.50
CA LEU A 79 -8.51 -4.58 -6.28
C LEU A 79 -7.54 -3.50 -5.78
N LEU A 80 -6.36 -3.34 -6.39
CA LEU A 80 -5.35 -2.36 -5.91
C LEU A 80 -5.85 -0.91 -5.87
N SER A 81 -6.88 -0.56 -6.64
CA SER A 81 -7.46 0.80 -6.65
C SER A 81 -8.61 1.01 -5.68
N LEU A 82 -9.01 -0.04 -4.93
CA LEU A 82 -10.01 0.12 -3.88
C LEU A 82 -9.52 1.17 -2.86
N PRO A 83 -10.37 2.13 -2.46
CA PRO A 83 -10.01 3.18 -1.50
C PRO A 83 -10.05 2.60 -0.08
N VAL A 84 -9.23 1.58 0.20
CA VAL A 84 -9.20 0.88 1.49
C VAL A 84 -8.82 1.79 2.65
N ASP A 85 -8.06 2.86 2.38
CA ASP A 85 -7.77 3.91 3.36
C ASP A 85 -8.98 4.74 3.76
N GLN A 86 -10.07 4.71 2.98
CA GLN A 86 -11.32 5.42 3.27
C GLN A 86 -12.36 4.52 3.97
N TRP A 87 -12.05 3.25 4.22
CA TRP A 87 -12.96 2.35 4.94
C TRP A 87 -13.17 2.82 6.38
N PRO A 88 -14.33 2.54 6.99
CA PRO A 88 -14.62 2.99 8.34
C PRO A 88 -13.77 2.27 9.40
N THR A 89 -13.32 2.99 10.43
CA THR A 89 -12.71 2.40 11.63
C THR A 89 -13.73 1.70 12.54
N SER A 90 -15.00 2.12 12.46
CA SER A 90 -16.14 1.57 13.19
C SER A 90 -17.42 1.87 12.40
N VAL A 91 -18.41 0.99 12.51
CA VAL A 91 -19.75 1.20 11.93
C VAL A 91 -20.76 1.80 12.90
N GLU A 92 -20.41 1.90 14.18
CA GLU A 92 -21.30 2.41 15.23
C GLU A 92 -20.92 3.82 15.70
N GLU A 93 -19.65 4.21 15.56
CA GLU A 93 -19.14 5.50 16.03
C GLU A 93 -19.49 6.66 15.10
N VAL A 94 -19.86 7.80 15.69
CA VAL A 94 -20.14 9.04 14.97
C VAL A 94 -19.29 10.19 15.54
N PRO A 95 -18.51 10.91 14.73
CA PRO A 95 -18.37 10.74 13.28
C PRO A 95 -17.60 9.47 12.89
N ILE A 96 -18.01 8.83 11.79
CA ILE A 96 -17.28 7.70 11.19
C ILE A 96 -15.94 8.23 10.70
N ARG A 97 -14.84 7.57 11.11
CA ARG A 97 -13.49 7.95 10.71
C ARG A 97 -12.95 6.98 9.67
N PRO A 98 -12.24 7.47 8.63
CA PRO A 98 -11.57 6.59 7.67
C PRO A 98 -10.32 5.97 8.29
N LEU A 99 -9.99 4.72 7.94
CA LEU A 99 -8.79 4.00 8.41
C LEU A 99 -7.51 4.84 8.21
N GLY A 100 -7.40 5.49 7.06
CA GLY A 100 -6.24 6.29 6.65
C GLY A 100 -5.98 7.53 7.50
N MET A 101 -6.96 7.99 8.28
CA MET A 101 -6.79 9.10 9.23
C MET A 101 -5.98 8.65 10.45
N ASN A 102 -6.31 7.48 11.00
CA ASN A 102 -5.75 6.97 12.26
C ASN A 102 -4.54 6.06 12.06
N TYR A 103 -4.48 5.34 10.93
CA TYR A 103 -3.52 4.28 10.71
C TYR A 103 -2.66 4.52 9.47
N GLN A 104 -1.45 3.98 9.50
CA GLN A 104 -0.62 3.87 8.30
C GLN A 104 -1.18 2.75 7.41
N VAL A 105 -2.07 3.11 6.48
CA VAL A 105 -2.69 2.19 5.53
C VAL A 105 -1.87 2.10 4.25
N VAL A 106 -1.48 0.89 3.88
CA VAL A 106 -0.77 0.58 2.63
C VAL A 106 -1.41 -0.60 1.92
N VAL A 107 -1.25 -0.67 0.60
CA VAL A 107 -1.59 -1.85 -0.20
C VAL A 107 -0.34 -2.67 -0.53
N ARG A 108 -0.53 -3.95 -0.75
CA ARG A 108 0.48 -4.93 -1.14
C ARG A 108 -0.06 -5.76 -2.29
N SER A 109 0.82 -6.20 -3.19
CA SER A 109 0.40 -7.01 -4.34
C SER A 109 0.34 -8.49 -3.97
N LEU A 110 -0.87 -9.05 -3.98
CA LEU A 110 -1.09 -10.49 -3.82
C LEU A 110 -0.44 -11.27 -4.97
N ASP A 111 -0.61 -10.79 -6.21
CA ASP A 111 0.00 -11.40 -7.40
C ASP A 111 1.52 -11.53 -7.25
N ARG A 112 2.18 -10.47 -6.76
CA ARG A 112 3.62 -10.49 -6.55
C ARG A 112 4.03 -11.35 -5.38
N MET A 113 3.25 -11.37 -4.30
CA MET A 113 3.49 -12.26 -3.17
C MET A 113 3.50 -13.72 -3.62
N GLN A 114 2.56 -14.12 -4.47
CA GLN A 114 2.42 -15.49 -4.98
C GLN A 114 3.42 -15.81 -6.11
N ALA A 115 3.75 -14.85 -6.98
CA ALA A 115 4.61 -15.05 -8.14
C ALA A 115 6.11 -15.09 -7.78
N LYS A 116 6.59 -16.26 -7.31
CA LYS A 116 8.01 -16.50 -6.93
C LYS A 116 9.04 -16.04 -7.97
N LYS A 117 8.70 -16.07 -9.26
CA LYS A 117 9.55 -15.59 -10.36
C LYS A 117 9.94 -14.11 -10.25
N TRP A 118 9.15 -13.28 -9.55
CA TRP A 118 9.42 -11.85 -9.35
C TRP A 118 10.18 -11.56 -8.05
N HIS A 119 10.35 -12.55 -7.15
CA HIS A 119 10.93 -12.32 -5.82
C HIS A 119 12.40 -11.92 -5.84
N ARG A 120 13.17 -12.34 -6.84
CA ARG A 120 14.59 -11.97 -6.96
C ARG A 120 14.74 -10.45 -7.13
N GLU A 121 14.14 -9.90 -8.18
CA GLU A 121 14.24 -8.46 -8.48
C GLU A 121 13.62 -7.62 -7.36
N TRP A 122 12.50 -8.08 -6.80
CA TRP A 122 11.87 -7.46 -5.64
C TRP A 122 12.79 -7.37 -4.43
N ARG A 123 13.46 -8.47 -4.05
CA ARG A 123 14.46 -8.46 -2.96
C ARG A 123 15.65 -7.56 -3.26
N GLN A 124 16.12 -7.54 -4.51
CA GLN A 124 17.26 -6.71 -4.90
C GLN A 124 16.94 -5.22 -4.78
N ARG A 125 15.80 -4.77 -5.30
CA ARG A 125 15.37 -3.37 -5.13
C ARG A 125 15.03 -3.03 -3.69
N TRP A 126 14.38 -3.94 -2.96
CA TRP A 126 14.12 -3.75 -1.53
C TRP A 126 15.41 -3.56 -0.75
N ALA A 127 16.47 -4.34 -1.01
CA ALA A 127 17.74 -4.17 -0.32
C ALA A 127 18.42 -2.81 -0.62
N VAL A 128 18.21 -2.25 -1.82
CA VAL A 128 18.66 -0.88 -2.15
C VAL A 128 17.90 0.17 -1.32
N PHE A 129 16.61 -0.05 -1.12
CA PHE A 129 15.75 0.82 -0.31
C PHE A 129 16.02 0.68 1.21
N ALA A 130 16.03 -0.55 1.71
CA ALA A 130 16.08 -0.91 3.13
C ALA A 130 17.51 -1.07 3.70
N GLY A 131 18.56 -0.82 2.90
CA GLY A 131 19.94 -0.90 3.37
C GLY A 131 20.26 0.08 4.52
N PRO A 132 21.53 0.15 4.98
CA PRO A 132 21.98 0.95 6.15
C PRO A 132 21.63 2.46 6.12
N ARG A 133 21.07 2.91 5.01
CA ARG A 133 20.59 4.27 4.70
C ARG A 133 19.23 4.61 5.31
N TRP A 134 18.41 3.62 5.69
CA TRP A 134 17.07 3.82 6.29
C TRP A 134 16.90 3.15 7.66
N GLU A 135 17.86 2.31 8.08
CA GLU A 135 17.86 1.62 9.39
C GLU A 135 18.61 2.39 10.51
N ALA A 136 19.17 3.59 10.23
CA ALA A 136 19.91 4.32 11.26
C ALA A 136 18.99 4.70 12.44
N PRO A 137 19.35 4.35 13.70
CA PRO A 137 18.58 4.76 14.87
C PRO A 137 18.46 6.29 14.89
N ARG A 138 17.23 6.80 15.05
CA ARG A 138 16.89 8.24 15.13
C ARG A 138 17.51 8.98 16.35
N SER A 139 18.51 8.39 16.99
CA SER A 139 19.23 8.89 18.16
C SER A 139 20.59 9.52 17.83
N ALA A 140 20.99 9.63 16.56
CA ALA A 140 22.16 10.41 16.16
C ALA A 140 21.79 11.88 15.92
N GLY A 141 22.41 12.79 16.67
CA GLY A 141 22.13 14.23 16.65
C GLY A 141 22.38 14.93 15.30
N PRO A 142 22.08 16.23 15.19
CA PRO A 142 21.91 16.97 13.92
C PRO A 142 23.16 17.16 13.05
N ALA A 143 24.30 16.58 13.41
CA ALA A 143 25.61 16.96 12.86
C ALA A 143 26.27 15.94 11.93
N SER A 144 25.60 14.84 11.57
CA SER A 144 26.08 13.90 10.53
C SER A 144 25.15 13.77 9.32
N TRP A 145 24.12 14.61 9.20
CA TRP A 145 23.24 14.64 8.04
C TRP A 145 23.97 15.34 6.89
N GLY A 146 24.72 14.57 6.10
CA GLY A 146 24.79 14.91 4.67
C GLY A 146 23.36 14.94 4.17
N VAL A 147 22.97 16.00 3.45
CA VAL A 147 21.62 16.13 2.91
C VAL A 147 21.34 14.89 2.05
N ASP A 148 20.50 13.99 2.54
CA ASP A 148 20.08 12.82 1.78
C ASP A 148 19.07 13.30 0.73
N PRO A 149 19.29 13.01 -0.58
CA PRO A 149 18.26 13.27 -1.56
C PRO A 149 17.06 12.38 -1.25
N ALA A 150 15.86 12.91 -1.49
CA ALA A 150 14.61 12.13 -1.56
C ALA A 150 14.86 10.79 -2.29
N PRO A 151 14.14 9.71 -1.94
CA PRO A 151 14.23 8.47 -2.73
C PRO A 151 14.05 8.85 -4.19
N ALA A 152 15.01 8.48 -5.05
CA ALA A 152 14.92 8.77 -6.46
C ALA A 152 13.62 8.13 -6.97
N ALA A 153 12.62 8.96 -7.20
CA ALA A 153 11.31 8.56 -7.67
C ALA A 153 11.34 8.61 -9.19
N GLU A 154 10.83 7.57 -9.83
CA GLU A 154 10.44 7.69 -11.23
C GLU A 154 9.04 8.29 -11.27
N LEU A 155 8.93 9.56 -11.68
CA LEU A 155 7.64 10.18 -11.94
C LEU A 155 7.20 9.78 -13.35
N VAL A 156 6.00 9.22 -13.45
CA VAL A 156 5.41 8.81 -14.71
C VAL A 156 4.07 9.51 -14.87
N THR A 157 3.94 10.21 -16.00
CA THR A 157 2.69 10.81 -16.48
C THR A 157 2.20 10.02 -17.69
N PRO A 158 1.49 8.89 -17.51
CA PRO A 158 1.18 8.02 -18.64
C PRO A 158 -0.02 8.52 -19.46
N SER A 159 -0.01 8.21 -20.76
CA SER A 159 -1.23 8.30 -21.58
C SER A 159 -2.29 7.32 -21.07
N HIS A 160 -3.58 7.65 -21.25
CA HIS A 160 -4.69 6.81 -20.79
C HIS A 160 -5.61 6.38 -21.95
N PRO A 161 -5.67 5.06 -22.28
CA PRO A 161 -4.85 3.97 -21.75
C PRO A 161 -3.39 4.05 -22.26
N PRO A 162 -2.42 3.43 -21.57
CA PRO A 162 -1.04 3.49 -21.99
C PRO A 162 -0.78 2.65 -23.24
N SER A 163 0.06 3.16 -24.12
CA SER A 163 0.53 2.42 -25.28
C SER A 163 1.58 1.38 -24.88
N LEU A 164 1.67 0.28 -25.63
CA LEU A 164 2.75 -0.70 -25.43
C LEU A 164 4.15 -0.09 -25.56
N ALA A 165 4.30 0.99 -26.32
CA ALA A 165 5.56 1.72 -26.45
C ALA A 165 5.93 2.51 -25.18
N GLU A 166 4.94 3.07 -24.48
CA GLU A 166 5.15 3.70 -23.16
C GLU A 166 5.53 2.64 -22.12
N LEU A 167 4.79 1.54 -22.04
CA LEU A 167 5.09 0.47 -21.09
C LEU A 167 6.48 -0.15 -21.31
N ARG A 168 6.91 -0.32 -22.57
CA ARG A 168 8.27 -0.77 -22.89
C ARG A 168 9.34 0.25 -22.46
N ARG A 169 9.08 1.55 -22.64
CA ARG A 169 10.02 2.60 -22.21
C ARG A 169 10.14 2.62 -20.68
N LEU A 170 9.03 2.48 -19.98
CA LEU A 170 9.03 2.35 -18.51
C LEU A 170 9.79 1.11 -18.05
N ASP A 171 9.55 -0.04 -18.68
CA ASP A 171 10.27 -1.29 -18.36
C ASP A 171 11.78 -1.14 -18.54
N VAL A 172 12.22 -0.52 -19.65
CA VAL A 172 13.63 -0.22 -19.89
C VAL A 172 14.20 0.78 -18.87
N ALA A 173 13.46 1.84 -18.53
CA ALA A 173 13.88 2.83 -17.53
C ALA A 173 14.06 2.18 -16.15
N LEU A 174 13.08 1.40 -15.72
CA LEU A 174 13.16 0.65 -14.47
C LEU A 174 14.27 -0.40 -14.52
N ALA A 175 14.52 -1.07 -15.64
CA ALA A 175 15.65 -2.01 -15.75
C ALA A 175 17.01 -1.31 -15.67
N ALA A 176 17.12 -0.08 -16.17
CA ALA A 176 18.34 0.72 -16.12
C ALA A 176 18.59 1.35 -14.74
N HIS A 177 17.52 1.63 -13.97
CA HIS A 177 17.58 2.33 -12.69
C HIS A 177 16.94 1.52 -11.56
N HIS A 178 17.71 1.28 -10.48
CA HIS A 178 17.22 0.62 -9.27
C HIS A 178 16.40 1.57 -8.36
N GLN A 179 15.59 2.45 -8.95
CA GLN A 179 14.70 3.31 -8.18
C GLN A 179 13.69 2.44 -7.42
N PRO A 180 13.51 2.68 -6.11
CA PRO A 180 12.61 1.88 -5.28
C PRO A 180 11.17 2.40 -5.31
N LEU A 181 10.94 3.62 -5.83
CA LEU A 181 9.66 4.32 -5.84
C LEU A 181 9.23 4.68 -7.26
N LEU A 182 8.00 4.31 -7.60
CA LEU A 182 7.30 4.72 -8.83
C LEU A 182 6.10 5.60 -8.44
N VAL A 183 6.00 6.80 -9.02
CA VAL A 183 4.88 7.72 -8.81
C VAL A 183 4.09 7.82 -10.09
N LEU A 184 2.79 7.53 -10.04
CA LEU A 184 1.87 7.70 -11.17
C LEU A 184 0.99 8.91 -10.91
N GLU A 185 1.13 9.93 -11.73
CA GLU A 185 0.36 11.18 -11.62
C GLU A 185 -1.09 11.03 -12.08
N ARG A 186 -1.52 9.84 -12.50
CA ARG A 186 -2.87 9.61 -13.00
C ARG A 186 -3.47 8.34 -12.41
N PRO A 187 -4.82 8.28 -12.29
CA PRO A 187 -5.49 7.12 -11.73
C PRO A 187 -5.34 5.90 -12.60
N LEU A 188 -5.33 4.74 -11.96
CA LEU A 188 -5.29 3.46 -12.64
C LEU A 188 -6.58 3.28 -13.43
N VAL A 189 -6.47 3.17 -14.75
CA VAL A 189 -7.55 2.61 -15.55
C VAL A 189 -7.45 1.11 -15.43
N HIS A 190 -8.42 0.48 -14.78
CA HIS A 190 -8.57 -0.97 -14.85
C HIS A 190 -8.79 -1.34 -16.31
N PRO A 191 -7.82 -1.97 -16.99
CA PRO A 191 -8.11 -2.44 -18.32
C PRO A 191 -9.15 -3.55 -18.18
N ALA A 192 -10.15 -3.56 -19.07
CA ALA A 192 -10.94 -4.77 -19.25
C ALA A 192 -9.98 -5.92 -19.65
N GLY A 193 -9.84 -6.92 -18.78
CA GLY A 193 -8.98 -8.10 -18.94
C GLY A 193 -7.50 -7.89 -18.57
N ASP A 194 -6.64 -8.86 -18.96
CA ASP A 194 -5.23 -8.99 -18.56
C ASP A 194 -4.24 -7.99 -19.21
N ARG A 195 -4.68 -6.79 -19.64
CA ARG A 195 -3.72 -5.86 -20.27
C ARG A 195 -2.72 -5.34 -19.23
N PRO A 196 -1.42 -5.31 -19.55
CA PRO A 196 -0.45 -4.70 -18.67
C PRO A 196 -0.63 -3.17 -18.62
N ASP A 197 -0.23 -2.61 -17.49
CA ASP A 197 -0.18 -1.18 -17.19
C ASP A 197 1.10 -0.87 -16.40
N GLU A 198 1.29 0.38 -15.99
CA GLU A 198 2.47 0.88 -15.28
C GLU A 198 2.69 0.14 -13.96
N ILE A 199 1.63 -0.14 -13.20
CA ILE A 199 1.72 -0.90 -11.96
C ILE A 199 2.21 -2.31 -12.24
N SER A 200 1.65 -2.97 -13.26
CA SER A 200 2.08 -4.32 -13.67
C SER A 200 3.55 -4.35 -14.09
N VAL A 201 4.02 -3.31 -14.80
CA VAL A 201 5.44 -3.15 -15.16
C VAL A 201 6.29 -2.95 -13.90
N GLY A 202 5.91 -2.04 -13.01
CA GLY A 202 6.63 -1.79 -11.76
C GLY A 202 6.70 -3.03 -10.84
N LEU A 203 5.61 -3.79 -10.74
CA LEU A 203 5.53 -4.99 -9.90
C LEU A 203 6.50 -6.06 -10.42
N ARG A 204 6.50 -6.29 -11.74
CA ARG A 204 7.39 -7.24 -12.44
C ARG A 204 8.85 -6.82 -12.36
N ALA A 205 9.11 -5.51 -12.46
CA ALA A 205 10.44 -4.94 -12.32
C ALA A 205 10.96 -5.00 -10.86
N GLY A 206 10.11 -5.33 -9.90
CA GLY A 206 10.46 -5.47 -8.49
C GLY A 206 10.39 -4.18 -7.69
N VAL A 207 9.76 -3.12 -8.20
CA VAL A 207 9.63 -1.81 -7.53
C VAL A 207 8.81 -1.98 -6.23
N PRO A 208 9.40 -1.81 -5.04
CA PRO A 208 8.71 -2.11 -3.80
C PRO A 208 7.71 -1.05 -3.34
N LEU A 209 7.90 0.21 -3.75
CA LEU A 209 7.06 1.34 -3.37
C LEU A 209 6.39 1.93 -4.59
N MET A 210 5.08 2.15 -4.53
CA MET A 210 4.38 2.89 -5.59
C MET A 210 3.36 3.83 -4.98
N LEU A 211 3.18 4.99 -5.58
CA LEU A 211 2.22 5.99 -5.16
C LEU A 211 1.42 6.46 -6.37
N TRP A 212 0.11 6.53 -6.24
CA TRP A 212 -0.75 7.10 -7.28
C TRP A 212 -1.99 7.75 -6.69
N GLN A 213 -2.54 8.70 -7.45
CA GLN A 213 -3.86 9.26 -7.16
C GLN A 213 -4.98 8.40 -7.75
N ARG A 214 -6.20 8.50 -7.22
CA ARG A 214 -7.40 7.75 -7.64
C ARG A 214 -8.40 8.60 -8.42
N ASP A 215 -8.22 9.93 -8.45
CA ASP A 215 -9.16 10.85 -9.09
C ASP A 215 -8.42 11.84 -10.00
N GLU A 216 -8.59 11.69 -11.32
CA GLU A 216 -7.90 12.55 -12.32
C GLU A 216 -8.21 14.04 -12.17
N ARG A 217 -9.33 14.40 -11.53
CA ARG A 217 -9.73 15.79 -11.29
C ARG A 217 -8.79 16.50 -10.32
N LEU A 218 -8.02 15.74 -9.54
CA LEU A 218 -7.12 16.22 -8.50
C LEU A 218 -5.63 16.17 -8.91
N THR A 219 -5.34 16.00 -10.20
CA THR A 219 -3.95 15.86 -10.70
C THR A 219 -3.07 17.04 -10.29
N GLU A 220 -3.55 18.28 -10.45
CA GLU A 220 -2.78 19.48 -10.07
C GLU A 220 -2.56 19.56 -8.55
N ASP A 221 -3.57 19.20 -7.76
CA ASP A 221 -3.46 19.15 -6.29
C ASP A 221 -2.47 18.06 -5.86
N PHE A 222 -2.49 16.90 -6.53
CA PHE A 222 -1.55 15.81 -6.31
C PHE A 222 -0.11 16.23 -6.59
N GLU A 223 0.15 16.83 -7.75
CA GLU A 223 1.46 17.37 -8.10
C GLU A 223 1.96 18.38 -7.04
N SER A 224 1.06 19.23 -6.53
CA SER A 224 1.40 20.24 -5.53
C SER A 224 1.87 19.67 -4.19
N VAL A 225 1.35 18.49 -3.79
CA VAL A 225 1.69 17.85 -2.51
C VAL A 225 2.85 16.85 -2.61
N LEU A 226 3.29 16.47 -3.81
CA LEU A 226 4.35 15.47 -4.00
C LEU A 226 5.67 15.86 -3.32
N GLY A 227 6.04 17.15 -3.32
CA GLY A 227 7.27 17.62 -2.69
C GLY A 227 7.32 17.32 -1.19
N ASP A 228 6.22 17.62 -0.49
CA ASP A 228 6.10 17.38 0.95
C ASP A 228 5.93 15.89 1.27
N LEU A 229 5.16 15.18 0.45
CA LEU A 229 4.91 13.74 0.60
C LEU A 229 6.18 12.91 0.45
N LEU A 230 7.04 13.28 -0.51
CA LEU A 230 8.29 12.58 -0.86
C LEU A 230 9.53 13.16 -0.15
N SER A 231 9.33 14.05 0.84
CA SER A 231 10.42 14.64 1.61
C SER A 231 11.31 13.56 2.24
N PRO A 232 12.65 13.61 2.06
CA PRO A 232 13.58 12.59 2.57
C PRO A 232 13.56 12.46 4.10
N ASP A 233 13.20 13.54 4.80
CA ASP A 233 13.22 13.60 6.26
C ASP A 233 12.02 12.92 6.94
N ARG A 234 11.05 12.39 6.17
CA ARG A 234 9.81 11.80 6.70
C ARG A 234 9.61 10.37 6.20
N ASP A 235 9.01 9.54 7.05
CA ASP A 235 8.52 8.24 6.63
C ASP A 235 7.34 8.43 5.67
N LEU A 236 7.43 7.90 4.44
CA LEU A 236 6.42 8.09 3.41
C LEU A 236 5.01 7.61 3.84
N ARG A 237 4.93 6.55 4.66
CA ARG A 237 3.64 6.06 5.18
C ARG A 237 3.04 7.06 6.16
N GLU A 238 3.89 7.68 6.97
CA GLU A 238 3.47 8.74 7.88
C GLU A 238 3.08 10.01 7.13
N SER A 239 3.84 10.42 6.10
CA SER A 239 3.46 11.54 5.24
C SER A 239 2.11 11.30 4.56
N ALA A 240 1.85 10.08 4.06
CA ALA A 240 0.57 9.70 3.48
C ALA A 240 -0.58 9.74 4.52
N ARG A 241 -0.33 9.24 5.75
CA ARG A 241 -1.29 9.28 6.86
C ARG A 241 -1.62 10.73 7.25
N MET A 242 -0.63 11.61 7.33
CA MET A 242 -0.82 13.02 7.64
C MET A 242 -1.65 13.73 6.57
N LEU A 243 -1.38 13.48 5.28
CA LEU A 243 -2.18 14.04 4.18
C LEU A 243 -3.65 13.55 4.22
N ARG A 244 -3.89 12.29 4.58
CA ARG A 244 -5.23 11.73 4.80
C ARG A 244 -5.93 12.35 6.01
N MET A 245 -5.18 12.62 7.08
CA MET A 245 -5.69 13.30 8.27
C MET A 245 -6.08 14.75 7.96
N GLU A 246 -5.30 15.47 7.15
CA GLU A 246 -5.65 16.80 6.65
C GLU A 246 -6.94 16.76 5.82
N ALA A 247 -7.09 15.76 4.95
CA ALA A 247 -8.29 15.55 4.16
C ALA A 247 -9.54 15.34 5.03
N ALA A 248 -9.43 14.53 6.08
CA ALA A 248 -10.53 14.27 7.01
C ALA A 248 -10.96 15.51 7.81
N GLY A 249 -10.07 16.50 7.97
CA GLY A 249 -10.35 17.78 8.62
C GLY A 249 -10.74 18.92 7.68
N ALA A 250 -10.75 18.69 6.36
CA ALA A 250 -11.08 19.70 5.36
C ALA A 250 -12.60 19.97 5.28
N ASP A 251 -12.97 21.14 4.72
CA ASP A 251 -14.39 21.51 4.51
C ASP A 251 -15.09 20.56 3.52
N ASP A 252 -14.35 20.05 2.53
CA ASP A 252 -14.81 19.06 1.54
C ASP A 252 -13.79 17.91 1.44
N PRO A 253 -13.87 16.90 2.33
CA PRO A 253 -12.95 15.76 2.31
C PRO A 253 -12.98 14.97 1.00
N GLU A 254 -14.14 14.87 0.34
CA GLU A 254 -14.28 14.16 -0.93
C GLU A 254 -13.53 14.83 -2.09
N ARG A 255 -13.23 16.13 -1.99
CA ARG A 255 -12.42 16.85 -2.99
C ARG A 255 -10.97 17.04 -2.59
N HIS A 256 -10.57 16.59 -1.41
CA HIS A 256 -9.20 16.72 -0.96
C HIS A 256 -8.33 15.58 -1.49
N VAL A 257 -7.17 15.90 -2.06
CA VAL A 257 -6.26 14.90 -2.66
C VAL A 257 -5.86 13.79 -1.70
N GLY A 258 -5.74 14.09 -0.40
CA GLY A 258 -5.46 13.10 0.64
C GLY A 258 -6.49 11.96 0.73
N SER A 259 -7.74 12.19 0.33
CA SER A 259 -8.79 11.16 0.28
C SER A 259 -8.67 10.24 -0.94
N HIS A 260 -7.76 10.55 -1.86
CA HIS A 260 -7.64 9.93 -3.18
C HIS A 260 -6.24 9.43 -3.49
N ILE A 261 -5.41 9.13 -2.48
CA ILE A 261 -4.06 8.55 -2.70
C ILE A 261 -3.93 7.11 -2.24
N THR A 262 -3.36 6.27 -3.09
CA THR A 262 -2.97 4.89 -2.73
C THR A 262 -1.45 4.78 -2.64
N LEU A 263 -0.98 4.22 -1.52
CA LEU A 263 0.43 3.90 -1.29
C LEU A 263 0.59 2.38 -1.27
N LEU A 264 1.31 1.83 -2.25
CA LEU A 264 1.79 0.47 -2.24
C LEU A 264 3.14 0.41 -1.52
N TRP A 265 3.24 -0.48 -0.55
CA TRP A 265 4.45 -0.71 0.24
C TRP A 265 4.65 -2.19 0.46
N ASP A 266 5.62 -2.79 -0.23
CA ASP A 266 5.73 -4.24 -0.29
C ASP A 266 7.13 -4.72 0.10
N ASP A 267 7.25 -5.28 1.30
CA ASP A 267 8.48 -5.85 1.83
C ASP A 267 8.58 -7.37 1.48
N PRO A 268 9.58 -7.81 0.70
CA PRO A 268 9.74 -9.20 0.27
C PRO A 268 10.06 -10.19 1.39
N HIS A 269 10.37 -9.71 2.58
CA HIS A 269 10.66 -10.53 3.75
C HIS A 269 9.41 -10.75 4.63
N ARG A 270 8.30 -10.06 4.33
CA ARG A 270 7.04 -10.11 5.07
C ARG A 270 5.96 -10.88 4.34
N LEU A 271 6.24 -12.14 4.05
CA LEU A 271 5.28 -13.05 3.41
C LEU A 271 4.28 -13.57 4.45
N VAL A 272 2.99 -13.65 4.09
CA VAL A 272 1.93 -14.24 4.94
C VAL A 272 1.28 -15.47 4.30
N GLU A 273 1.44 -15.64 2.98
CA GLU A 273 1.06 -16.86 2.26
C GLU A 273 2.18 -17.91 2.37
N PRO A 274 1.86 -19.18 2.71
CA PRO A 274 2.83 -20.25 2.57
C PRO A 274 3.25 -20.34 1.09
N ALA A 275 4.54 -20.54 0.87
CA ALA A 275 5.14 -20.63 -0.45
C ALA A 275 4.67 -21.90 -1.22
N GLY A 276 3.39 -22.04 -1.57
CA GLY A 276 2.88 -23.18 -2.32
C GLY A 276 1.40 -23.58 -2.13
N SER A 277 0.49 -22.71 -1.70
CA SER A 277 -0.96 -23.02 -1.76
C SER A 277 -1.49 -22.91 -3.20
N LEU A 278 -1.09 -23.85 -4.05
CA LEU A 278 -1.95 -24.23 -5.17
C LEU A 278 -3.21 -24.83 -4.57
N SER A 279 -4.25 -24.01 -4.38
CA SER A 279 -5.60 -24.53 -4.24
C SER A 279 -5.96 -25.13 -5.61
N ALA A 280 -5.69 -26.42 -5.78
CA ALA A 280 -6.25 -27.15 -6.90
C ALA A 280 -7.77 -27.19 -6.71
N PRO A 281 -8.57 -26.91 -7.75
CA PRO A 281 -10.01 -27.06 -7.65
C PRO A 281 -10.33 -28.53 -7.35
N ARG A 282 -11.17 -28.75 -6.33
CA ARG A 282 -11.85 -30.03 -6.12
C ARG A 282 -13.07 -30.11 -7.03
#